data_AF-A0A7V4E1T9-F1
#
_entry.id   AF-A0A7V4E1T9-F1
#
_cell.length_a   1.000
_cell.length_b   1.000
_cell.length_c   1.000
_cell.angle_alpha   90.00
_cell.angle_beta   90.00
_cell.angle_gamma   90.00
#
_symmetry.space_group_name_H-M   'P 1'
#
loop_
_entity.id
_entity.type
_entity.pdbx_description
1 polymer ?
#
loop_
_entity_poly.entity_id
_entity_poly.type
_entity_poly.pdbx_seq_one_letter_code
_entity_poly.pdbx_strand_id
1 'polypeptide(L)'
;MKEFHIISSGVSILTNAQRAGILPQGKKVADEDYWEMLLRNPSEINKLKEFVKLDPYKNSAELNTFLRVVKDKNPEEIEVYLFGTKTSSNELCRRVIEAYLKELGFKLYTPIEVSGYFWEAKFDEKYAIDEFKRGISELLDRLIYLAKRKKEEGYKVYFNPTGGLKAHVITTALAAYLVDADVYYMNEEFNTVVFMPPLFYIPKGREVEILQSLFTNKYLSGKEAEKLYSDASNEIERLLTYGLVSIERDELGTIYRIKLTEKGKFLYAKLKD
;
A
#
# COMPACT_ATOMS: atom_id res chain seq x y z
N MET A 1 -16.49 13.66 7.41
CA MET A 1 -16.35 12.91 6.13
C MET A 1 -15.73 11.59 6.50
N LYS A 2 -16.33 10.46 6.11
CA LYS A 2 -15.83 9.15 6.57
C LYS A 2 -14.47 8.82 5.98
N GLU A 3 -13.61 8.21 6.79
CA GLU A 3 -12.26 7.84 6.40
C GLU A 3 -12.04 6.34 6.56
N PHE A 4 -11.29 5.74 5.63
CA PHE A 4 -10.92 4.34 5.66
C PHE A 4 -9.41 4.20 5.57
N HIS A 5 -8.77 3.69 6.63
CA HIS A 5 -7.32 3.55 6.73
C HIS A 5 -6.91 2.09 6.60
N ILE A 6 -6.18 1.77 5.54
CA ILE A 6 -5.56 0.45 5.34
C ILE A 6 -4.14 0.53 5.89
N ILE A 7 -3.84 -0.27 6.91
CA ILE A 7 -2.56 -0.23 7.64
C ILE A 7 -1.91 -1.60 7.61
N SER A 8 -0.64 -1.64 7.19
CA SER A 8 0.17 -2.84 7.29
C SER A 8 0.71 -2.99 8.73
N SER A 9 0.53 -4.18 9.32
CA SER A 9 1.08 -4.52 10.64
C SER A 9 2.44 -5.17 10.50
N GLY A 10 3.39 -4.70 11.31
CA GLY A 10 4.67 -5.32 11.56
C GLY A 10 4.73 -5.92 12.97
N VAL A 11 5.95 -5.95 13.51
CA VAL A 11 6.28 -6.58 14.80
C VAL A 11 6.93 -5.60 15.78
N SER A 12 6.73 -4.30 15.55
CA SER A 12 7.34 -3.22 16.33
C SER A 12 6.97 -3.28 17.82
N ILE A 13 5.74 -3.72 18.14
CA ILE A 13 5.28 -3.92 19.52
C ILE A 13 6.15 -4.95 20.24
N LEU A 14 6.44 -6.09 19.60
CA LEU A 14 7.22 -7.16 20.22
C LEU A 14 8.66 -6.69 20.47
N THR A 15 9.29 -6.06 19.48
CA THR A 15 10.68 -5.59 19.61
C THR A 15 10.80 -4.49 20.67
N ASN A 16 9.84 -3.57 20.73
CA ASN A 16 9.79 -2.53 21.76
C ASN A 16 9.50 -3.10 23.16
N ALA A 17 8.60 -4.07 23.28
CA ALA A 17 8.29 -4.75 24.54
C ALA A 17 9.48 -5.54 25.08
N GLN A 18 10.28 -6.17 24.21
CA GLN A 18 11.54 -6.81 24.59
C GLN A 18 12.57 -5.81 25.11
N ARG A 19 12.74 -4.67 24.41
CA ARG A 19 13.64 -3.58 24.84
C ARG A 19 13.22 -2.99 26.19
N ALA A 20 11.92 -2.90 26.44
CA ALA A 20 11.35 -2.42 27.70
C ALA A 20 11.34 -3.47 28.83
N GLY A 21 11.78 -4.71 28.58
CA GLY A 21 11.79 -5.79 29.57
C GLY A 21 10.42 -6.39 29.89
N ILE A 22 9.37 -6.05 29.11
CA ILE A 22 8.02 -6.62 29.25
C ILE A 22 7.99 -8.07 28.74
N LEU A 23 8.75 -8.33 27.68
CA LEU A 23 8.99 -9.64 27.10
C LEU A 23 10.47 -10.05 27.25
N PRO A 24 10.79 -11.35 27.25
CA PRO A 24 12.17 -11.84 27.26
C PRO A 24 12.96 -11.31 26.06
N GLN A 25 14.15 -10.79 26.33
CA GLN A 25 15.09 -10.37 25.27
C GLN A 25 15.59 -11.58 24.47
N GLY A 26 15.95 -11.34 23.21
CA GLY A 26 16.59 -12.35 22.36
C GLY A 26 15.65 -13.36 21.67
N LYS A 27 14.34 -13.32 21.94
CA LYS A 27 13.36 -14.09 21.13
C LYS A 27 13.29 -13.51 19.73
N LYS A 28 13.47 -14.36 18.72
CA LYS A 28 13.40 -13.97 17.32
C LYS A 28 11.94 -13.91 16.90
N VAL A 29 11.63 -13.02 15.96
CA VAL A 29 10.30 -12.91 15.37
C VAL A 29 9.86 -14.22 14.69
N ALA A 30 10.83 -15.01 14.21
CA ALA A 30 10.59 -16.32 13.60
C ALA A 30 10.36 -17.48 14.60
N ASP A 31 10.43 -17.22 15.91
CA ASP A 31 10.18 -18.21 16.97
C ASP A 31 8.67 -18.43 17.17
N GLU A 32 7.98 -18.90 16.12
CA GLU A 32 6.52 -19.00 16.07
C GLU A 32 5.89 -19.74 17.24
N ASP A 33 6.44 -20.89 17.69
CA ASP A 33 5.88 -21.66 18.80
C ASP A 33 5.78 -20.82 20.09
N TYR A 34 6.77 -19.94 20.31
CA TYR A 34 6.78 -19.03 21.46
C TYR A 34 5.68 -17.97 21.32
N TRP A 35 5.55 -17.38 20.13
CA TRP A 35 4.53 -16.37 19.87
C TRP A 35 3.12 -16.97 19.88
N GLU A 36 2.94 -18.19 19.39
CA GLU A 36 1.68 -18.92 19.42
C GLU A 36 1.24 -19.22 20.85
N MET A 37 2.18 -19.64 21.72
CA MET A 37 1.91 -19.82 23.14
C MET A 37 1.39 -18.53 23.79
N LEU A 38 2.01 -17.38 23.51
CA LEU A 38 1.55 -16.08 24.01
C LEU A 38 0.20 -15.68 23.42
N LEU A 39 0.00 -15.91 22.11
CA LEU A 39 -1.24 -15.62 21.40
C LEU A 39 -2.46 -16.39 21.97
N ARG A 40 -2.23 -17.61 22.45
CA ARG A 40 -3.26 -18.43 23.11
C ARG A 40 -3.56 -17.99 24.54
N ASN A 41 -2.80 -17.07 25.12
CA ASN A 41 -2.97 -16.57 26.48
C ASN A 41 -3.53 -15.13 26.49
N PRO A 42 -4.84 -14.93 26.80
CA PRO A 42 -5.45 -13.60 26.84
C PRO A 42 -4.77 -12.63 27.83
N SER A 43 -4.15 -13.14 28.90
CA SER A 43 -3.43 -12.31 29.87
C SER A 43 -2.19 -11.65 29.24
N GLU A 44 -1.49 -12.36 28.36
CA GLU A 44 -0.30 -11.84 27.69
C GLU A 44 -0.67 -10.80 26.62
N ILE A 45 -1.78 -11.02 25.90
CA ILE A 45 -2.33 -10.02 24.98
C ILE A 45 -2.70 -8.74 25.74
N ASN A 46 -3.39 -8.87 26.88
CA ASN A 46 -3.74 -7.72 27.71
C ASN A 46 -2.50 -7.02 28.27
N LYS A 47 -1.48 -7.77 28.71
CA LYS A 47 -0.21 -7.20 29.18
C LYS A 47 0.48 -6.38 28.09
N LEU A 48 0.52 -6.86 26.86
CA LEU A 48 1.07 -6.11 25.72
C LEU A 48 0.22 -4.90 25.34
N LYS A 49 -1.11 -5.02 25.44
CA LYS A 49 -2.03 -3.89 25.26
C LYS A 49 -1.77 -2.80 26.29
N GLU A 50 -1.67 -3.14 27.57
CA GLU A 50 -1.36 -2.17 28.63
C GLU A 50 0.02 -1.52 28.42
N PHE A 51 1.02 -2.28 27.97
CA PHE A 51 2.31 -1.72 27.56
C PHE A 51 2.15 -0.69 26.43
N VAL A 52 1.38 -1.00 25.38
CA VAL A 52 1.11 -0.06 24.28
C VAL A 52 0.37 1.18 24.78
N LYS A 53 -0.59 1.05 25.70
CA LYS A 53 -1.36 2.16 26.27
C LYS A 53 -0.51 3.19 27.01
N LEU A 54 0.62 2.78 27.60
CA LEU A 54 1.53 3.70 28.30
C LEU A 54 2.10 4.77 27.37
N ASP A 55 2.46 4.39 26.14
CA ASP A 55 2.95 5.32 25.10
C ASP A 55 2.75 4.70 23.71
N PRO A 56 1.58 4.90 23.07
CA PRO A 56 1.28 4.26 21.79
C PRO A 56 2.16 4.79 20.66
N TYR A 57 2.68 6.01 20.79
CA TYR A 57 3.55 6.64 19.78
C TYR A 57 4.96 6.06 19.80
N LYS A 58 5.43 5.59 20.95
CA LYS A 58 6.73 4.94 21.07
C LYS A 58 6.65 3.43 20.90
N ASN A 59 5.59 2.81 21.41
CA ASN A 59 5.52 1.36 21.57
C ASN A 59 4.99 0.63 20.32
N SER A 60 4.38 1.33 19.36
CA SER A 60 3.99 0.77 18.05
C SER A 60 4.23 1.78 16.93
N ALA A 61 4.94 1.36 15.89
CA ALA A 61 5.17 2.19 14.69
C ALA A 61 3.86 2.48 13.93
N GLU A 62 2.96 1.49 13.88
CA GLU A 62 1.66 1.58 13.25
C GLU A 62 0.78 2.62 13.95
N LEU A 63 0.67 2.53 15.29
CA LEU A 63 -0.09 3.48 16.10
C LEU A 63 0.55 4.86 16.12
N ASN A 64 1.87 4.97 16.18
CA ASN A 64 2.58 6.24 16.11
C ASN A 64 2.17 7.05 14.89
N THR A 65 2.14 6.39 13.73
CA THR A 65 1.80 7.05 12.47
C THR A 65 0.31 7.32 12.37
N PHE A 66 -0.52 6.31 12.64
CA PHE A 66 -1.97 6.41 12.50
C PHE A 66 -2.58 7.45 13.44
N LEU A 67 -2.25 7.39 14.74
CA LEU A 67 -2.83 8.29 15.75
C LEU A 67 -2.47 9.76 15.52
N ARG A 68 -1.33 10.05 14.88
CA ARG A 68 -0.98 11.42 14.50
C ARG A 68 -1.84 11.94 13.37
N VAL A 69 -2.21 11.10 12.41
CA VAL A 69 -3.09 11.48 11.28
C VAL A 69 -4.52 11.72 11.74
N VAL A 70 -4.99 10.98 12.74
CA VAL A 70 -6.40 11.02 13.17
C VAL A 70 -6.64 11.76 14.49
N LYS A 71 -5.61 12.40 15.07
CA LYS A 71 -5.63 13.00 16.41
C LYS A 71 -6.84 13.89 16.69
N ASP A 72 -7.23 14.71 15.71
CA ASP A 72 -8.28 15.72 15.85
C ASP A 72 -9.57 15.33 15.11
N LYS A 73 -9.76 14.03 14.83
CA LYS A 73 -10.90 13.50 14.07
C LYS A 73 -11.81 12.65 14.96
N ASN A 74 -13.09 12.54 14.58
CA ASN A 74 -14.04 11.66 15.28
C ASN A 74 -13.76 10.17 14.97
N PRO A 75 -13.41 9.33 15.95
CA PRO A 75 -13.15 7.91 15.72
C PRO A 75 -14.33 7.14 15.10
N GLU A 76 -15.57 7.56 15.34
CA GLU A 76 -16.75 6.89 14.79
C GLU A 76 -16.92 7.05 13.27
N GLU A 77 -16.29 8.09 12.69
CA GLU A 77 -16.22 8.33 11.25
C GLU A 77 -15.03 7.61 10.59
N ILE A 78 -14.21 6.91 11.37
CA ILE A 78 -12.97 6.30 10.92
C ILE A 78 -13.07 4.78 11.02
N GLU A 79 -12.83 4.15 9.88
CA GLU A 79 -12.72 2.70 9.75
C GLU A 79 -11.28 2.31 9.45
N VAL A 80 -10.80 1.26 10.10
CA VAL A 80 -9.41 0.81 9.99
C VAL A 80 -9.38 -0.66 9.54
N TYR A 81 -8.55 -0.95 8.55
CA TYR A 81 -8.27 -2.29 8.06
C TYR A 81 -6.81 -2.63 8.31
N LEU A 82 -6.57 -3.57 9.23
CA LEU A 82 -5.23 -4.00 9.62
C LEU A 82 -4.87 -5.30 8.94
N PHE A 83 -3.81 -5.35 8.13
CA PHE A 83 -3.36 -6.59 7.52
C PHE A 83 -1.88 -6.86 7.78
N GLY A 84 -1.52 -8.14 7.82
CA GLY A 84 -0.14 -8.58 8.00
C GLY A 84 -0.01 -10.05 7.60
N THR A 85 1.18 -10.60 7.84
CA THR A 85 1.52 -11.99 7.53
C THR A 85 0.83 -12.96 8.50
N LYS A 86 0.48 -14.14 8.01
CA LYS A 86 -0.05 -15.26 8.79
C LYS A 86 1.08 -15.92 9.60
N THR A 87 1.52 -15.19 10.60
CA THR A 87 2.56 -15.56 11.55
C THR A 87 2.05 -15.19 12.93
N SER A 88 2.28 -16.04 13.92
CA SER A 88 1.84 -15.87 15.30
C SER A 88 2.35 -14.58 15.92
N SER A 89 3.57 -14.17 15.56
CA SER A 89 4.15 -12.88 15.97
C SER A 89 3.36 -11.67 15.45
N ASN A 90 3.02 -11.67 14.16
CA ASN A 90 2.21 -10.61 13.56
C ASN A 90 0.77 -10.61 14.10
N GLU A 91 0.16 -11.80 14.20
CA GLU A 91 -1.20 -11.96 14.72
C GLU A 91 -1.31 -11.46 16.16
N LEU A 92 -0.29 -11.70 16.98
CA LEU A 92 -0.20 -11.15 18.34
C LEU A 92 -0.19 -9.61 18.33
N CYS A 93 0.67 -8.99 17.52
CA CYS A 93 0.67 -7.53 17.35
C CYS A 93 -0.68 -6.99 16.87
N ARG A 94 -1.25 -7.64 15.85
CA ARG A 94 -2.52 -7.24 15.25
C ARG A 94 -3.63 -7.24 16.30
N ARG A 95 -3.76 -8.31 17.11
CA ARG A 95 -4.75 -8.36 18.20
C ARG A 95 -4.55 -7.30 19.26
N VAL A 96 -3.29 -6.97 19.60
CA VAL A 96 -2.98 -5.89 20.54
C VAL A 96 -3.41 -4.53 19.98
N ILE A 97 -3.08 -4.24 18.72
CA ILE A 97 -3.48 -3.01 18.04
C ILE A 97 -5.01 -2.93 17.93
N GLU A 98 -5.67 -4.02 17.52
CA GLU A 98 -7.13 -4.08 17.43
C GLU A 98 -7.79 -3.82 18.78
N ALA A 99 -7.35 -4.49 19.84
CA ALA A 99 -7.90 -4.30 21.17
C ALA A 99 -7.77 -2.84 21.63
N TYR A 100 -6.60 -2.24 21.40
CA TYR A 100 -6.35 -0.84 21.76
C TYR A 100 -7.20 0.14 20.93
N LEU A 101 -7.28 -0.04 19.61
CA LEU A 101 -8.07 0.85 18.75
C LEU A 101 -9.58 0.74 19.01
N LYS A 102 -10.09 -0.45 19.38
CA LYS A 102 -11.50 -0.61 19.82
C LYS A 102 -11.80 0.20 21.07
N GLU A 103 -10.88 0.23 22.04
CA GLU A 103 -11.04 1.03 23.25
C GLU A 103 -11.07 2.54 22.97
N LEU A 104 -10.43 2.98 21.89
CA LEU A 104 -10.48 4.38 21.42
C LEU A 104 -11.72 4.70 20.56
N GLY A 105 -12.59 3.72 20.30
CA GLY A 105 -13.84 3.92 19.55
C GLY A 105 -13.74 3.78 18.02
N PHE A 106 -12.59 3.32 17.48
CA PHE A 106 -12.45 3.08 16.05
C PHE A 106 -13.22 1.83 15.59
N LYS A 107 -13.79 1.88 14.39
CA LYS A 107 -14.37 0.70 13.73
C LYS A 107 -13.26 -0.07 13.02
N LEU A 108 -13.17 -1.38 13.26
CA LEU A 108 -12.13 -2.23 12.67
C LEU A 108 -12.72 -3.28 11.74
N TYR A 109 -12.06 -3.45 10.60
CA TYR A 109 -12.24 -4.57 9.70
C TYR A 109 -11.02 -5.49 9.80
N THR A 110 -11.27 -6.74 10.16
CA THR A 110 -10.23 -7.75 10.21
C THR A 110 -10.19 -8.50 8.87
N PRO A 111 -9.04 -8.59 8.19
CA PRO A 111 -8.87 -9.35 6.95
C PRO A 111 -9.02 -10.86 7.12
N ILE A 112 -9.08 -11.51 5.96
CA ILE A 112 -8.58 -12.87 5.72
C ILE A 112 -7.04 -12.73 5.61
N GLU A 113 -6.27 -13.55 6.31
CA GLU A 113 -4.82 -13.37 6.49
C GLU A 113 -4.02 -13.44 5.17
N VAL A 114 -2.90 -12.71 5.05
CA VAL A 114 -1.90 -12.90 3.97
C VAL A 114 -1.02 -14.08 4.36
N SER A 115 -0.75 -15.05 3.48
CA SER A 115 -0.05 -16.28 3.87
C SER A 115 1.33 -16.03 4.52
N GLY A 116 1.72 -16.94 5.40
CA GLY A 116 2.92 -16.86 6.23
C GLY A 116 4.09 -17.57 5.56
N TYR A 117 4.52 -17.08 4.39
CA TYR A 117 5.46 -17.73 3.45
C TYR A 117 6.82 -18.19 4.03
N PHE A 118 7.13 -17.77 5.25
CA PHE A 118 8.42 -18.02 5.91
C PHE A 118 8.55 -19.41 6.49
N TRP A 119 7.42 -20.06 6.76
CA TRP A 119 7.43 -21.41 7.31
C TRP A 119 7.78 -22.43 6.24
N GLU A 120 7.26 -22.24 5.02
CA GLU A 120 7.48 -23.18 3.92
C GLU A 120 8.94 -23.20 3.45
N ALA A 121 9.68 -22.09 3.60
CA ALA A 121 11.10 -22.02 3.26
C ALA A 121 11.97 -22.99 4.06
N LYS A 122 11.50 -23.46 5.23
CA LYS A 122 12.19 -24.50 6.01
C LYS A 122 12.12 -25.89 5.37
N PHE A 123 11.15 -26.11 4.47
CA PHE A 123 10.87 -27.41 3.86
C PHE A 123 11.16 -27.42 2.36
N ASP A 124 10.77 -26.36 1.63
CA ASP A 124 11.01 -26.19 0.20
C ASP A 124 11.15 -24.70 -0.14
N GLU A 125 12.38 -24.27 -0.39
CA GLU A 125 12.71 -22.89 -0.72
C GLU A 125 12.07 -22.43 -2.04
N LYS A 126 12.00 -23.31 -3.06
CA LYS A 126 11.45 -22.96 -4.37
C LYS A 126 9.95 -22.73 -4.25
N TYR A 127 9.25 -23.63 -3.55
CA TYR A 127 7.83 -23.47 -3.25
C TYR A 127 7.56 -22.18 -2.47
N ALA A 128 8.35 -21.88 -1.43
CA ALA A 128 8.20 -20.66 -0.64
C ALA A 128 8.37 -19.38 -1.48
N ILE A 129 9.32 -19.36 -2.42
CA ILE A 129 9.52 -18.23 -3.34
C ILE A 129 8.31 -18.04 -4.26
N ASP A 130 7.76 -19.12 -4.81
CA ASP A 130 6.63 -19.04 -5.73
C ASP A 130 5.35 -18.64 -5.00
N GLU A 131 5.13 -19.17 -3.79
CA GLU A 131 4.04 -18.76 -2.90
C GLU A 131 4.15 -17.29 -2.49
N PHE A 132 5.35 -16.81 -2.18
CA PHE A 132 5.58 -15.40 -1.88
C PHE A 132 5.19 -14.49 -3.06
N LYS A 133 5.59 -14.83 -4.29
CA LYS A 133 5.23 -14.06 -5.49
C LYS A 133 3.71 -14.03 -5.71
N ARG A 134 3.06 -15.19 -5.57
CA ARG A 134 1.59 -15.30 -5.65
C ARG A 134 0.93 -14.42 -4.58
N GLY A 135 1.41 -14.53 -3.35
CA GLY A 135 0.94 -13.79 -2.19
C GLY A 135 0.98 -12.28 -2.33
N ILE A 136 2.09 -11.75 -2.85
CA ILE A 136 2.22 -10.32 -3.13
C ILE A 136 1.21 -9.87 -4.20
N SER A 137 1.00 -10.68 -5.24
CA SER A 137 0.05 -10.36 -6.30
C SER A 137 -1.40 -10.37 -5.78
N GLU A 138 -1.77 -11.38 -5.00
CA GLU A 138 -3.08 -11.48 -4.37
C GLU A 138 -3.33 -10.34 -3.36
N LEU A 139 -2.30 -9.94 -2.61
CA LEU A 139 -2.39 -8.80 -1.71
C LEU A 139 -2.68 -7.51 -2.50
N LEU A 140 -1.95 -7.26 -3.59
CA LEU A 140 -2.16 -6.09 -4.44
C LEU A 140 -3.62 -6.00 -4.91
N ASP A 141 -4.13 -7.06 -5.53
CA ASP A 141 -5.48 -7.12 -6.09
C ASP A 141 -6.53 -6.89 -5.00
N ARG A 142 -6.34 -7.49 -3.83
CA ARG A 142 -7.26 -7.36 -2.71
C ARG A 142 -7.29 -5.93 -2.16
N LEU A 143 -6.13 -5.31 -1.98
CA LEU A 143 -6.03 -3.94 -1.49
C LEU A 143 -6.70 -2.96 -2.47
N ILE A 144 -6.48 -3.15 -3.76
CA ILE A 144 -7.14 -2.38 -4.83
C ILE A 144 -8.66 -2.54 -4.74
N TYR A 145 -9.16 -3.78 -4.69
CA TYR A 145 -10.60 -4.07 -4.64
C TYR A 145 -11.26 -3.45 -3.40
N LEU A 146 -10.65 -3.62 -2.23
CA LEU A 146 -11.13 -3.07 -0.97
C LEU A 146 -11.21 -1.54 -1.02
N ALA A 147 -10.14 -0.88 -1.46
CA ALA A 147 -10.09 0.57 -1.55
C ALA A 147 -11.11 1.13 -2.55
N LYS A 148 -11.26 0.51 -3.74
CA LYS A 148 -12.27 0.92 -4.72
C LYS A 148 -13.68 0.84 -4.15
N ARG A 149 -14.03 -0.26 -3.49
CA ARG A 149 -15.34 -0.40 -2.85
C ARG A 149 -15.59 0.66 -1.78
N LYS A 150 -14.61 0.93 -0.92
CA LYS A 150 -14.74 1.96 0.11
C LYS A 150 -14.89 3.36 -0.48
N LYS A 151 -14.21 3.66 -1.58
CA LYS A 151 -14.43 4.90 -2.33
C LYS A 151 -15.84 5.00 -2.91
N GLU A 152 -16.37 3.91 -3.48
CA GLU A 152 -17.75 3.84 -3.99
C GLU A 152 -18.78 4.03 -2.86
N GLU A 153 -18.46 3.60 -1.62
CA GLU A 153 -19.24 3.87 -0.41
C GLU A 153 -19.09 5.32 0.11
N GLY A 154 -18.30 6.17 -0.55
CA GLY A 154 -18.09 7.59 -0.20
C GLY A 154 -16.99 7.86 0.84
N TYR A 155 -16.13 6.89 1.13
CA TYR A 155 -15.01 7.07 2.07
C TYR A 155 -13.82 7.74 1.39
N LYS A 156 -13.13 8.61 2.14
CA LYS A 156 -11.76 8.99 1.81
C LYS A 156 -10.81 7.87 2.26
N VAL A 157 -10.10 7.27 1.32
CA VAL A 157 -9.24 6.10 1.58
C VAL A 157 -7.78 6.54 1.74
N TYR A 158 -7.14 5.99 2.77
CA TYR A 158 -5.74 6.20 3.07
C TYR A 158 -5.00 4.87 3.23
N PHE A 159 -3.72 4.85 2.83
CA PHE A 159 -2.82 3.73 3.01
C PHE A 159 -1.65 4.12 3.90
N ASN A 160 -1.36 3.26 4.87
CA ASN A 160 -0.23 3.38 5.79
C ASN A 160 0.66 2.15 5.67
N PRO A 161 1.73 2.23 4.86
CA PRO A 161 2.65 1.13 4.66
C PRO A 161 3.78 1.14 5.72
N THR A 162 3.58 1.71 6.91
CA THR A 162 4.66 1.87 7.91
C THR A 162 5.11 0.54 8.53
N GLY A 163 4.21 -0.43 8.69
CA GLY A 163 4.54 -1.74 9.27
C GLY A 163 4.81 -2.82 8.22
N GLY A 164 5.55 -3.87 8.61
CA GLY A 164 5.70 -5.09 7.82
C GLY A 164 6.98 -5.17 6.96
N LEU A 165 7.01 -6.15 6.06
CA LEU A 165 8.15 -6.42 5.19
C LEU A 165 8.23 -5.42 4.03
N LYS A 166 9.44 -5.14 3.53
CA LYS A 166 9.68 -4.23 2.39
C LYS A 166 8.78 -4.51 1.18
N ALA A 167 8.57 -5.78 0.82
CA ALA A 167 7.69 -6.13 -0.30
C ALA A 167 6.22 -5.76 -0.03
N HIS A 168 5.72 -5.98 1.19
CA HIS A 168 4.37 -5.55 1.57
C HIS A 168 4.25 -4.02 1.56
N VAL A 169 5.25 -3.30 2.07
CA VAL A 169 5.30 -1.83 2.04
C VAL A 169 5.16 -1.30 0.61
N ILE A 170 5.96 -1.82 -0.32
CA ILE A 170 5.93 -1.43 -1.74
C ILE A 170 4.57 -1.75 -2.37
N THR A 171 4.07 -2.96 -2.14
CA THR A 171 2.78 -3.43 -2.69
C THR A 171 1.62 -2.57 -2.20
N THR A 172 1.66 -2.17 -0.93
CA THR A 172 0.63 -1.33 -0.29
C THR A 172 0.62 0.07 -0.88
N ALA A 173 1.78 0.69 -1.03
CA ALA A 173 1.90 2.00 -1.68
C ALA A 173 1.47 1.94 -3.16
N LEU A 174 1.87 0.89 -3.88
CA LEU A 174 1.45 0.67 -5.27
C LEU A 174 -0.08 0.55 -5.39
N ALA A 175 -0.71 -0.26 -4.53
CA ALA A 175 -2.16 -0.42 -4.49
C ALA A 175 -2.87 0.93 -4.32
N ALA A 176 -2.38 1.76 -3.39
CA ALA A 176 -2.91 3.08 -3.11
C ALA A 176 -2.87 3.99 -4.34
N TYR A 177 -1.71 4.08 -5.00
CA TYR A 177 -1.58 4.94 -6.16
C TYR A 177 -2.45 4.45 -7.33
N LEU A 178 -2.58 3.14 -7.54
CA LEU A 178 -3.42 2.57 -8.62
C LEU A 178 -4.90 2.92 -8.45
N VAL A 179 -5.33 3.17 -7.23
CA VAL A 179 -6.71 3.56 -6.91
C VAL A 179 -6.86 5.02 -6.52
N ASP A 180 -5.83 5.85 -6.72
CA ASP A 180 -5.84 7.29 -6.41
C ASP A 180 -6.09 7.60 -4.92
N ALA A 181 -5.54 6.78 -4.02
CA ALA A 181 -5.66 6.96 -2.57
C ALA A 181 -4.41 7.61 -1.97
N ASP A 182 -4.61 8.35 -0.88
CA ASP A 182 -3.53 9.03 -0.17
C ASP A 182 -2.64 8.00 0.55
N VAL A 183 -1.32 8.14 0.42
CA VAL A 183 -0.33 7.34 1.15
C VAL A 183 0.34 8.21 2.19
N TYR A 184 0.41 7.76 3.44
CA TYR A 184 1.14 8.45 4.49
C TYR A 184 2.09 7.51 5.23
N TYR A 185 3.24 8.03 5.64
CA TYR A 185 4.25 7.27 6.41
C TYR A 185 4.92 8.14 7.47
N MET A 186 5.47 7.52 8.50
CA MET A 186 6.30 8.20 9.49
C MET A 186 7.74 8.30 8.99
N ASN A 187 8.26 9.50 8.84
CA ASN A 187 9.68 9.71 8.62
C ASN A 187 10.42 9.66 9.98
N GLU A 188 11.35 8.72 10.14
CA GLU A 188 12.07 8.51 11.41
C GLU A 188 13.05 9.64 11.75
N GLU A 189 13.66 10.29 10.75
CA GLU A 189 14.64 11.36 10.96
C GLU A 189 14.00 12.64 11.50
N PHE A 190 12.84 13.03 10.93
CA PHE A 190 12.12 14.25 11.34
C PHE A 190 10.97 13.97 12.31
N ASN A 191 10.75 12.70 12.69
CA ASN A 191 9.66 12.23 13.54
C ASN A 191 8.29 12.83 13.16
N THR A 192 8.03 12.91 11.85
CA THR A 192 6.88 13.60 11.27
C THR A 192 6.19 12.71 10.23
N VAL A 193 4.85 12.77 10.20
CA VAL A 193 4.06 12.08 9.18
C VAL A 193 4.16 12.86 7.87
N VAL A 194 4.50 12.15 6.79
CA VAL A 194 4.60 12.69 5.44
C VAL A 194 3.54 12.02 4.58
N PHE A 195 2.77 12.84 3.86
CA PHE A 195 1.92 12.37 2.77
C PHE A 195 2.76 12.26 1.51
N MET A 196 2.85 11.05 0.97
CA MET A 196 3.67 10.79 -0.19
C MET A 196 2.98 11.35 -1.44
N PRO A 197 3.75 12.00 -2.34
CA PRO A 197 3.21 12.32 -3.65
C PRO A 197 2.93 11.02 -4.42
N PRO A 198 1.96 11.00 -5.33
CA PRO A 198 1.79 9.88 -6.26
C PRO A 198 3.12 9.59 -6.95
N LEU A 199 3.60 8.34 -6.84
CA LEU A 199 4.85 7.92 -7.46
C LEU A 199 4.67 7.49 -8.92
N PHE A 200 3.54 7.84 -9.51
CA PHE A 200 3.34 7.72 -10.95
C PHE A 200 3.71 9.00 -11.65
N TYR A 201 4.22 8.84 -12.86
CA TYR A 201 4.39 9.95 -13.74
C TYR A 201 3.04 10.58 -14.08
N ILE A 202 2.91 11.86 -13.75
CA ILE A 202 1.76 12.68 -14.12
C ILE A 202 2.21 13.57 -15.29
N PRO A 203 1.71 13.33 -16.51
CA PRO A 203 1.97 14.15 -17.68
C PRO A 203 1.63 15.61 -17.44
N LYS A 204 2.42 16.53 -18.02
CA LYS A 204 2.21 17.98 -17.86
C LYS A 204 2.43 18.74 -19.16
N GLY A 205 1.84 19.93 -19.25
CA GLY A 205 2.00 20.82 -20.40
C GLY A 205 1.62 20.13 -21.71
N ARG A 206 2.54 20.15 -22.67
CA ARG A 206 2.34 19.60 -24.02
C ARG A 206 1.98 18.11 -24.03
N GLU A 207 2.42 17.34 -23.04
CA GLU A 207 2.03 15.93 -22.96
C GLU A 207 0.53 15.75 -22.70
N VAL A 208 -0.08 16.63 -21.91
CA VAL A 208 -1.53 16.62 -21.67
C VAL A 208 -2.29 16.94 -22.96
N GLU A 209 -1.79 17.90 -23.75
CA GLU A 209 -2.35 18.24 -25.07
C GLU A 209 -2.25 17.06 -26.05
N ILE A 210 -1.13 16.33 -26.03
CA ILE A 210 -0.92 15.11 -26.82
C ILE A 210 -1.91 14.02 -26.40
N LEU A 211 -2.03 13.76 -25.09
CA LEU A 211 -2.98 12.78 -24.57
C LEU A 211 -4.43 13.16 -24.92
N GLN A 212 -4.78 14.44 -24.85
CA GLN A 212 -6.08 14.95 -25.28
C GLN A 212 -6.35 14.67 -26.75
N SER A 213 -5.41 15.02 -27.63
CA SER A 213 -5.54 14.79 -29.07
C SER A 213 -5.72 13.30 -29.38
N LEU A 214 -4.91 12.44 -28.76
CA LEU A 214 -5.01 10.98 -28.95
C LEU A 214 -6.29 10.39 -28.36
N PHE A 215 -6.81 10.96 -27.26
CA PHE A 215 -8.08 10.54 -26.66
C PHE A 215 -9.26 10.85 -27.59
N THR A 216 -9.29 12.06 -28.15
CA THR A 216 -10.36 12.50 -29.06
C THR A 216 -10.33 11.74 -30.39
N ASN A 217 -9.14 11.53 -30.97
CA ASN A 217 -8.99 10.89 -32.27
C ASN A 217 -8.92 9.35 -32.21
N LYS A 218 -8.94 8.75 -31.00
CA LYS A 218 -8.68 7.33 -30.67
C LYS A 218 -7.25 6.85 -31.00
N TYR A 219 -6.71 7.24 -32.15
CA TYR A 219 -5.33 7.02 -32.58
C TYR A 219 -4.96 7.98 -33.71
N LEU A 220 -3.67 8.17 -33.94
CA LEU A 220 -3.13 8.82 -35.14
C LEU A 220 -2.34 7.81 -35.96
N SER A 221 -2.36 7.92 -37.29
CA SER A 221 -1.67 6.98 -38.17
C SER A 221 -1.02 7.62 -39.39
N GLY A 222 -0.04 6.92 -39.98
CA GLY A 222 0.72 7.36 -41.14
C GLY A 222 1.39 8.72 -40.89
N LYS A 223 1.28 9.63 -41.86
CA LYS A 223 1.92 10.96 -41.82
C LYS A 223 1.57 11.79 -40.59
N GLU A 224 0.38 11.63 -40.02
CA GLU A 224 -0.01 12.37 -38.81
C GLU A 224 0.73 11.85 -37.57
N ALA A 225 0.93 10.53 -37.48
CA ALA A 225 1.72 9.91 -36.43
C ALA A 225 3.21 10.27 -36.55
N GLU A 226 3.76 10.22 -37.76
CA GLU A 226 5.13 10.65 -38.06
C GLU A 226 5.35 12.12 -37.69
N LYS A 227 4.42 12.99 -38.11
CA LYS A 227 4.50 14.42 -37.80
C LYS A 227 4.44 14.68 -36.31
N LEU A 228 3.48 14.09 -35.60
CA LEU A 228 3.37 14.27 -34.15
C LEU A 228 4.65 13.81 -33.44
N TYR A 229 5.21 12.66 -33.84
CA TYR A 229 6.46 12.18 -33.28
C TYR A 229 7.64 13.08 -33.59
N SER A 230 7.75 13.58 -34.82
CA SER A 230 8.81 14.53 -35.18
C SER A 230 8.71 15.82 -34.37
N ASP A 231 7.49 16.33 -34.16
CA ASP A 231 7.24 17.61 -33.49
C ASP A 231 7.38 17.52 -31.96
N ALA A 232 7.17 16.33 -31.38
CA ALA A 232 7.10 16.11 -29.92
C ALA A 232 7.74 14.77 -29.48
N SER A 233 8.90 14.44 -30.05
CA SER A 233 9.56 13.14 -29.83
C SER A 233 9.87 12.89 -28.35
N ASN A 234 10.38 13.89 -27.63
CA ASN A 234 10.73 13.76 -26.22
C ASN A 234 9.51 13.48 -25.34
N GLU A 235 8.41 14.18 -25.57
CA GLU A 235 7.14 13.99 -24.88
C GLU A 235 6.57 12.61 -25.18
N ILE A 236 6.57 12.18 -26.45
CA ILE A 236 6.07 10.87 -26.84
C ILE A 236 6.92 9.74 -26.25
N GLU A 237 8.24 9.84 -26.30
CA GLU A 237 9.14 8.85 -25.71
C GLU A 237 8.96 8.75 -24.18
N ARG A 238 8.69 9.87 -23.51
CA ARG A 238 8.39 9.85 -22.09
C ARG A 238 7.03 9.21 -21.81
N LEU A 239 5.99 9.58 -22.56
CA LEU A 239 4.67 8.96 -22.46
C LEU A 239 4.73 7.45 -22.76
N LEU A 240 5.59 7.03 -23.71
CA LEU A 240 5.85 5.63 -24.04
C LEU A 240 6.55 4.92 -22.89
N THR A 241 7.58 5.54 -22.29
CA THR A 241 8.32 5.01 -21.13
C THR A 241 7.38 4.72 -19.96
N TYR A 242 6.40 5.59 -19.71
CA TYR A 242 5.41 5.40 -18.65
C TYR A 242 4.19 4.57 -19.07
N GLY A 243 4.20 4.02 -20.29
CA GLY A 243 3.17 3.14 -20.83
C GLY A 243 1.82 3.82 -21.04
N LEU A 244 1.80 5.13 -21.27
CA LEU A 244 0.59 5.92 -21.51
C LEU A 244 0.19 5.95 -22.99
N VAL A 245 1.18 5.83 -23.88
CA VAL A 245 0.99 5.66 -25.32
C VAL A 245 1.68 4.39 -25.79
N SER A 246 1.24 3.86 -26.93
CA SER A 246 1.93 2.80 -27.66
C SER A 246 2.20 3.26 -29.08
N ILE A 247 3.36 2.84 -29.61
CA ILE A 247 3.80 3.13 -30.98
C ILE A 247 3.83 1.82 -31.77
N GLU A 248 3.19 1.79 -32.94
CA GLU A 248 3.36 0.72 -33.93
C GLU A 248 4.24 1.26 -35.06
N ARG A 249 5.18 0.44 -35.52
CA ARG A 249 6.07 0.75 -36.64
C ARG A 249 5.73 -0.13 -37.84
N ASP A 250 5.94 0.38 -39.04
CA ASP A 250 5.80 -0.37 -40.28
C ASP A 250 6.99 -1.33 -40.52
N GLU A 251 6.95 -2.07 -41.64
CA GLU A 251 7.99 -3.02 -42.05
C GLU A 251 9.37 -2.36 -42.27
N LEU A 252 9.40 -1.05 -42.47
CA LEU A 252 10.63 -0.25 -42.66
C LEU A 252 11.13 0.36 -41.35
N GLY A 253 10.43 0.12 -40.23
CA GLY A 253 10.76 0.67 -38.91
C GLY A 253 10.27 2.11 -38.69
N THR A 254 9.51 2.66 -39.63
CA THR A 254 8.92 4.00 -39.55
C THR A 254 7.70 3.98 -38.64
N ILE A 255 7.47 5.06 -37.89
CA ILE A 255 6.33 5.16 -36.99
C ILE A 255 5.04 5.23 -37.80
N TYR A 256 4.20 4.20 -37.66
CA TYR A 256 2.95 4.06 -38.39
C TYR A 256 1.73 4.46 -37.57
N ARG A 257 1.73 4.21 -36.27
CA ARG A 257 0.58 4.53 -35.41
C ARG A 257 1.00 4.92 -34.00
N ILE A 258 0.34 5.94 -33.45
CA ILE A 258 0.44 6.33 -32.04
C ILE A 258 -0.96 6.32 -31.46
N LYS A 259 -1.15 5.63 -30.33
CA LYS A 259 -2.44 5.54 -29.65
C LYS A 259 -2.27 5.54 -28.14
N LEU A 260 -3.32 5.94 -27.43
CA LEU A 260 -3.36 5.75 -25.97
C LEU A 260 -3.45 4.27 -25.63
N THR A 261 -2.71 3.86 -24.61
CA THR A 261 -2.98 2.61 -23.91
C THR A 261 -4.22 2.76 -23.02
N GLU A 262 -4.75 1.65 -22.49
CA GLU A 262 -5.83 1.73 -21.48
C GLU A 262 -5.41 2.54 -20.25
N LYS A 263 -4.14 2.43 -19.84
CA LYS A 263 -3.55 3.24 -18.78
C LYS A 263 -3.55 4.73 -19.13
N GLY A 264 -3.15 5.08 -20.36
CA GLY A 264 -3.18 6.46 -20.84
C GLY A 264 -4.57 7.07 -20.87
N LYS A 265 -5.58 6.30 -21.32
CA LYS A 265 -6.99 6.72 -21.32
C LYS A 265 -7.49 6.97 -19.90
N PHE A 266 -7.23 6.05 -18.98
CA PHE A 266 -7.63 6.18 -17.58
C PHE A 266 -7.00 7.41 -16.93
N LEU A 267 -5.69 7.61 -17.12
CA LEU A 267 -4.97 8.74 -16.54
C LEU A 267 -5.48 10.08 -17.10
N TYR A 268 -5.68 10.18 -18.41
CA TYR A 268 -6.17 11.40 -19.03
C TYR A 268 -7.59 11.77 -18.55
N ALA A 269 -8.47 10.79 -18.36
CA ALA A 269 -9.80 11.04 -17.81
C ALA A 269 -9.72 11.68 -16.41
N LYS A 270 -8.77 11.24 -15.58
CA LYS A 270 -8.53 11.80 -14.24
C LYS A 270 -7.90 13.20 -14.23
N LEU A 271 -7.16 13.57 -15.27
CA LEU A 271 -6.60 14.93 -15.39
C LEU A 271 -7.65 15.99 -15.74
N LYS A 272 -8.86 15.58 -16.14
CA LYS A 272 -9.99 16.47 -16.46
C LYS A 272 -10.93 16.74 -15.27
N ASP A 273 -10.90 15.88 -14.26
CA ASP A 273 -11.68 16.01 -13.02
C ASP A 273 -10.98 16.96 -12.04
#